data_AF-A0A969UR35-F1
#
_entry.id   AF-A0A969UR35-F1
#
_cell.length_a   1.000
_cell.length_b   1.000
_cell.length_c   1.000
_cell.angle_alpha   90.00
_cell.angle_beta   90.00
_cell.angle_gamma   90.00
#
_symmetry.space_group_name_H-M   'P 1'
#
loop_
_entity.id
_entity.type
_entity.pdbx_description
1 polymer ?
#
loop_
_entity_poly.entity_id
_entity_poly.type
_entity_poly.pdbx_seq_one_letter_code
_entity_poly.pdbx_strand_id
1 'polypeptide(L)'
;MRRIDVIGIGIGISAAGGAIYLILKLAGLDSLNAGIWSQVIFLGGLLGWVSTYLIRAVTHNMTYNRQLQDYEDAVLQKRLAEMTPEELEKLQAEVEAEKRKDEG
;
A
#
# COMPACT_ATOMS: atom_id res chain seq x y z
N MET A 1 0.70 17.27 -2.23
CA MET A 1 -0.62 17.94 -2.31
C MET A 1 -0.46 19.39 -1.89
N ARG A 2 -1.06 20.31 -2.65
CA ARG A 2 -1.17 21.72 -2.29
C ARG A 2 -2.40 21.91 -1.39
N ARG A 3 -2.40 22.97 -0.57
CA ARG A 3 -3.54 23.31 0.31
C ARG A 3 -4.89 23.39 -0.43
N ILE A 4 -4.89 23.86 -1.67
CA ILE A 4 -6.10 24.00 -2.47
C ILE A 4 -6.69 22.66 -2.92
N ASP A 5 -5.83 21.65 -3.10
CA ASP A 5 -6.26 20.31 -3.48
C ASP A 5 -7.11 19.70 -2.36
N VAL A 6 -6.71 19.92 -1.10
CA VAL A 6 -7.44 19.43 0.09
C VAL A 6 -8.83 20.07 0.18
N ILE A 7 -8.92 21.38 -0.06
CA ILE A 7 -10.20 22.09 -0.06
C ILE A 7 -11.09 21.58 -1.20
N GLY A 8 -10.53 21.40 -2.40
CA GLY A 8 -11.27 20.86 -3.55
C GLY A 8 -11.81 19.45 -3.29
N ILE A 9 -10.99 18.57 -2.70
CA ILE A 9 -11.42 17.22 -2.32
C ILE A 9 -12.53 17.27 -1.27
N GLY A 10 -12.38 18.11 -0.24
CA GLY A 10 -13.41 18.27 0.80
C GLY A 10 -14.76 18.72 0.25
N ILE A 11 -14.75 19.73 -0.62
CA ILE A 11 -15.96 20.21 -1.30
C ILE A 11 -16.54 19.11 -2.21
N GLY A 12 -15.70 18.43 -2.99
CA GLY A 12 -16.12 17.37 -3.90
C GLY A 12 -16.80 16.20 -3.17
N ILE A 13 -16.21 15.73 -2.06
CA ILE A 13 -16.79 14.67 -1.22
C ILE A 13 -18.11 15.13 -0.60
N SER A 14 -18.18 16.38 -0.10
CA SER A 14 -19.40 16.91 0.50
C SER A 14 -20.53 17.02 -0.52
N ALA A 15 -20.23 17.50 -1.73
CA ALA A 15 -21.19 17.58 -2.84
C ALA A 15 -21.66 16.19 -3.28
N ALA A 16 -20.74 15.21 -3.37
CA ALA A 16 -21.07 13.83 -3.70
C ALA A 16 -21.98 13.20 -2.64
N GLY A 17 -21.72 13.41 -1.35
CA GLY A 17 -22.60 12.95 -0.27
C GLY A 17 -24.00 13.55 -0.35
N GLY A 18 -24.10 14.85 -0.62
CA GLY A 18 -25.38 15.52 -0.87
C GLY A 18 -26.11 14.97 -2.09
N ALA A 19 -25.39 14.70 -3.18
CA ALA A 19 -25.96 14.09 -4.38
C ALA A 19 -26.51 12.68 -4.11
N ILE A 20 -25.77 11.84 -3.38
CA ILE A 20 -26.23 10.51 -2.96
C ILE A 20 -27.52 10.61 -2.14
N TYR A 21 -27.57 11.52 -1.16
CA TYR A 21 -28.77 11.76 -0.36
C TYR A 21 -29.97 12.15 -1.24
N LEU A 22 -29.78 13.08 -2.19
CA LEU A 22 -30.85 13.50 -3.11
C LEU A 22 -31.32 12.35 -4.01
N ILE A 23 -30.40 11.55 -4.55
CA ILE A 23 -30.72 10.36 -5.36
C ILE A 23 -31.55 9.36 -4.55
N LEU A 24 -31.15 9.08 -3.30
CA LEU A 24 -31.89 8.18 -2.42
C LEU A 24 -33.30 8.70 -2.10
N LYS A 25 -33.45 10.01 -1.89
CA LYS A 25 -34.78 10.63 -1.74
C LYS A 25 -35.63 10.53 -3.00
N LEU A 26 -35.05 10.78 -4.17
CA LEU A 26 -35.74 10.63 -5.45
C LEU A 26 -36.13 9.17 -5.73
N ALA A 27 -35.38 8.21 -5.20
CA ALA A 27 -35.70 6.78 -5.23
C ALA A 27 -36.80 6.37 -4.23
N GLY A 28 -37.34 7.31 -3.45
CA GLY A 28 -38.48 7.08 -2.55
C GLY A 28 -38.15 6.84 -1.09
N LEU A 29 -36.89 6.97 -0.67
CA LEU A 29 -36.53 6.90 0.75
C LEU A 29 -36.99 8.17 1.47
N ASP A 30 -37.50 8.01 2.70
CA ASP A 30 -37.72 9.15 3.58
C ASP A 30 -36.38 9.80 3.97
N SER A 31 -36.46 11.04 4.46
CA SER A 31 -35.27 11.85 4.74
C SER A 31 -34.34 11.22 5.78
N LEU A 32 -34.87 10.47 6.77
CA LEU A 32 -34.05 9.84 7.79
C LEU A 32 -33.27 8.67 7.18
N ASN A 33 -33.97 7.76 6.49
CA ASN A 33 -33.33 6.61 5.84
C ASN A 33 -32.34 7.03 4.75
N ALA A 34 -32.66 8.03 3.93
CA ALA A 34 -31.73 8.57 2.94
C ALA A 34 -30.46 9.16 3.60
N GLY A 35 -30.60 9.80 4.77
CA GLY A 35 -29.49 10.30 5.56
C GLY A 35 -28.58 9.16 6.06
N ILE A 36 -29.18 8.12 6.66
CA ILE A 36 -28.44 6.96 7.16
C ILE A 36 -27.69 6.25 6.03
N TRP A 37 -28.35 5.94 4.93
CA TRP A 37 -27.73 5.21 3.82
C TRP A 37 -26.65 6.01 3.10
N SER A 38 -26.80 7.32 2.96
CA SER A 38 -25.73 8.16 2.41
C SER A 38 -24.47 8.15 3.30
N GLN A 39 -24.63 8.13 4.63
CA GLN A 39 -23.50 7.97 5.56
C GLN A 39 -22.89 6.56 5.52
N VAL A 40 -23.69 5.51 5.43
CA VAL A 40 -23.19 4.13 5.30
C VAL A 40 -22.35 3.98 4.03
N ILE A 41 -22.80 4.52 2.91
CA ILE A 41 -22.05 4.51 1.65
C ILE A 41 -20.72 5.28 1.81
N PHE A 42 -20.76 6.46 2.43
CA PHE A 42 -19.55 7.24 2.69
C PHE A 42 -18.55 6.48 3.57
N LEU A 43 -19.01 5.91 4.69
CA LEU A 43 -18.17 5.12 5.59
C LEU A 43 -17.64 3.86 4.90
N GLY A 44 -18.45 3.16 4.11
CA GLY A 44 -18.02 2.00 3.33
C GLY A 44 -16.93 2.36 2.32
N GLY A 45 -17.08 3.48 1.61
CA GLY A 45 -16.06 4.00 0.71
C GLY A 45 -14.77 4.39 1.43
N LEU A 46 -14.88 5.04 2.60
CA LEU A 46 -13.73 5.40 3.43
C LEU A 46 -12.98 4.15 3.94
N LEU A 47 -13.72 3.17 4.47
CA LEU A 47 -13.15 1.90 4.91
C LEU A 47 -12.46 1.17 3.76
N GLY A 48 -13.11 1.07 2.61
CA GLY A 48 -12.52 0.50 1.40
C GLY A 48 -11.23 1.21 1.00
N TRP A 49 -11.22 2.54 1.01
CA TRP A 49 -10.03 3.32 0.70
C TRP A 49 -8.90 3.09 1.71
N VAL A 50 -9.18 3.12 3.01
CA VAL A 50 -8.19 2.85 4.07
C VAL A 50 -7.65 1.42 3.98
N SER A 51 -8.49 0.43 3.69
CA SER A 51 -8.07 -0.95 3.48
C SER A 51 -7.01 -1.07 2.38
N THR A 52 -7.06 -0.25 1.32
CA THR A 52 -6.00 -0.25 0.29
C THR A 52 -4.63 0.16 0.83
N TYR A 53 -4.59 1.04 1.83
CA TYR A 53 -3.34 1.40 2.51
C TYR A 53 -2.86 0.25 3.39
N LEU A 54 -3.76 -0.34 4.18
CA LEU A 54 -3.44 -1.46 5.07
C LEU A 54 -2.88 -2.66 4.30
N ILE A 55 -3.49 -3.02 3.17
CA ILE A 55 -3.01 -4.11 2.31
C ILE A 55 -1.60 -3.81 1.84
N ARG A 56 -1.33 -2.61 1.29
CA ARG A 56 0.02 -2.24 0.83
C ARG A 56 1.05 -2.29 1.94
N ALA A 57 0.69 -1.88 3.16
CA ALA A 57 1.56 -1.94 4.31
C ALA A 57 1.90 -3.38 4.69
N VAL A 58 0.89 -4.26 4.81
CA VAL A 58 1.08 -5.67 5.18
C VAL A 58 1.84 -6.44 4.10
N THR A 59 1.56 -6.18 2.81
CA THR A 59 2.28 -6.82 1.70
C THR A 59 3.65 -6.21 1.43
N HIS A 60 4.14 -5.31 2.30
CA HIS A 60 5.40 -4.60 2.13
C HIS A 60 5.54 -3.93 0.74
N ASN A 61 4.44 -3.54 0.11
CA ASN A 61 4.44 -2.87 -1.19
C ASN A 61 4.46 -1.36 -1.02
N MET A 62 5.54 -0.88 -0.40
CA MET A 62 5.77 0.53 -0.08
C MET A 62 7.12 0.96 -0.63
N THR A 63 7.24 2.25 -0.96
CA THR A 63 8.46 2.81 -1.52
C THR A 63 9.68 2.58 -0.62
N TYR A 64 9.50 2.66 0.70
CA TYR A 64 10.58 2.41 1.65
C TYR A 64 11.15 0.99 1.54
N ASN A 65 10.28 -0.02 1.38
CA ASN A 65 10.74 -1.41 1.27
C ASN A 65 11.54 -1.65 -0.01
N ARG A 66 11.13 -1.01 -1.12
CA ARG A 66 11.92 -1.02 -2.36
C ARG A 66 13.27 -0.33 -2.18
N GLN A 67 13.29 0.86 -1.57
CA GLN A 67 14.53 1.58 -1.31
C GLN A 67 15.49 0.80 -0.41
N LEU A 68 14.96 0.11 0.60
CA LEU A 68 15.76 -0.73 1.49
C LEU A 68 16.36 -1.91 0.73
N GLN A 69 15.55 -2.64 -0.05
CA GLN A 69 16.01 -3.74 -0.87
C GLN A 69 17.08 -3.29 -1.88
N ASP A 70 16.83 -2.21 -2.61
CA ASP A 70 17.77 -1.68 -3.61
C ASP A 70 19.11 -1.27 -2.96
N TYR A 71 19.06 -0.72 -1.74
CA TYR A 71 20.24 -0.36 -0.96
C TYR A 71 21.02 -1.60 -0.50
N GLU A 72 20.33 -2.59 0.07
CA GLU A 72 20.94 -3.85 0.52
C GLU A 72 21.62 -4.58 -0.65
N ASP A 73 20.93 -4.68 -1.79
CA ASP A 73 21.44 -5.29 -3.01
C ASP A 73 22.70 -4.57 -3.52
N ALA A 74 22.69 -3.24 -3.55
CA ALA A 74 23.84 -2.45 -3.98
C ALA A 74 25.05 -2.61 -3.03
N VAL A 75 24.82 -2.66 -1.72
CA VAL A 75 25.88 -2.89 -0.73
C VAL A 75 26.46 -4.29 -0.90
N LEU A 76 25.61 -5.32 -1.05
CA LEU A 76 26.05 -6.70 -1.24
C LEU A 76 26.88 -6.85 -2.52
N GLN A 77 26.43 -6.28 -3.63
CA GLN A 77 27.18 -6.28 -4.89
C GLN A 77 28.56 -5.64 -4.74
N LYS A 78 28.64 -4.49 -4.05
CA LYS A 78 29.91 -3.84 -3.78
C LYS A 78 30.84 -4.71 -2.94
N ARG A 79 30.33 -5.38 -1.91
CA ARG A 79 31.11 -6.30 -1.08
C ARG A 79 31.66 -7.47 -1.89
N LEU A 80 30.84 -8.08 -2.73
CA LEU A 80 31.28 -9.18 -3.61
C LEU A 80 32.35 -8.73 -4.61
N ALA A 81 32.23 -7.51 -5.15
CA ALA A 81 33.22 -6.95 -6.06
C ALA A 81 34.57 -6.61 -5.38
N GLU A 82 34.56 -6.37 -4.07
CA GLU A 82 35.74 -6.06 -3.26
C GLU A 82 36.43 -7.32 -2.65
N MET A 83 35.79 -8.49 -2.72
CA MET A 83 36.33 -9.76 -2.17
C MET A 83 37.45 -10.33 -3.03
N THR A 84 38.39 -11.05 -2.38
CA THR A 84 39.42 -11.80 -3.12
C THR A 84 38.84 -13.08 -3.74
N PRO A 85 39.51 -13.67 -4.76
CA PRO A 85 39.08 -14.93 -5.35
C PRO A 85 38.93 -16.06 -4.33
N GLU A 86 39.82 -16.14 -3.34
CA GLU A 86 39.78 -17.16 -2.28
C GLU A 86 38.59 -16.97 -1.35
N GLU A 87 38.24 -15.72 -1.03
CA GLU A 87 37.05 -15.39 -0.23
C GLU A 87 35.76 -15.72 -0.98
N LEU A 88 35.72 -15.46 -2.29
CA LEU A 88 34.58 -15.80 -3.15
C LEU A 88 34.40 -17.32 -3.30
N GLU A 89 35.47 -18.08 -3.50
CA GLU A 89 35.42 -19.54 -3.55
C GLU A 89 34.90 -20.13 -2.25
N LYS A 90 35.37 -19.60 -1.11
CA LYS A 90 34.88 -20.01 0.21
C LYS A 90 33.39 -19.71 0.38
N LEU A 91 32.95 -18.51 -0.01
CA LEU A 91 31.54 -18.10 0.07
C LEU A 91 30.64 -18.98 -0.83
N GLN A 92 31.10 -19.31 -2.04
CA GLN A 92 30.38 -20.24 -2.93
C GLN A 92 30.23 -21.62 -2.30
N ALA A 93 31.30 -22.16 -1.71
CA ALA A 93 31.26 -23.47 -1.04
C ALA A 93 30.29 -23.50 0.15
N GLU A 94 30.22 -22.40 0.93
CA GLU A 94 29.27 -22.26 2.04
C GLU A 94 27.81 -22.23 1.55
N VAL A 95 27.50 -21.43 0.52
CA VAL A 95 26.15 -21.35 -0.06
C VAL A 95 25.69 -22.68 -0.66
N GLU A 96 26.57 -23.41 -1.34
CA GLU A 96 26.24 -24.74 -1.86
C GLU A 96 25.99 -25.76 -0.76
N ALA A 97 26.73 -25.70 0.35
CA ALA A 97 26.53 -26.57 1.49
C ALA A 97 25.17 -26.30 2.17
N GLU A 98 24.77 -25.03 2.26
CA GLU A 98 23.48 -24.63 2.82
C GLU A 98 22.30 -25.06 1.94
N LYS A 99 22.39 -24.87 0.61
CA LYS A 99 21.37 -25.38 -0.33
C LYS A 99 21.16 -26.89 -0.23
N ARG A 100 22.25 -27.67 -0.17
CA ARG A 100 22.16 -29.14 0.00
C ARG A 100 21.52 -29.55 1.32
N LYS A 101 21.56 -28.69 2.35
CA LYS A 101 20.96 -28.93 3.65
C LYS A 101 19.47 -28.60 3.68
N ASP A 102 19.03 -27.61 2.91
CA ASP A 102 17.61 -27.26 2.75
C ASP A 102 16.85 -28.23 1.81
N GLU A 103 17.57 -28.91 0.92
CA GLU A 103 17.02 -29.90 -0.03
C GLU A 103 16.89 -31.33 0.53
N GLY A 104 17.42 -31.62 1.72
CA GLY A 104 17.41 -32.95 2.38
C GLY A 104 16.47 -33.03 3.57
#